data_AF-A0A9D8WLN4-F1
#
_entry.id   AF-A0A9D8WLN4-F1
#
_cell.length_a   1.000
_cell.length_b   1.000
_cell.length_c   1.000
_cell.angle_alpha   90.00
_cell.angle_beta   90.00
_cell.angle_gamma   90.00
#
_symmetry.space_group_name_H-M   'P 1'
#
loop_
_entity.id
_entity.type
_entity.pdbx_description
1 polymer ?
#
loop_
_entity_poly.entity_id
_entity_poly.type
_entity_poly.pdbx_seq_one_letter_code
_entity_poly.pdbx_strand_id
1 'polypeptide(L)'
;LIQKRIELWGEVGRIFEIKRLKQGFNRVAEQGFEVRAVTASVGNTQNPESYIWVMPIPQKEFDGNSALDLTKDQNPMNDGV
;
A
#
# COMPACT_ATOMS: atom_id res chain seq x y z
N LEU A 1 3.97 19.55 4.94
CA LEU A 1 3.55 18.13 5.09
C LEU A 1 3.05 17.83 6.50
N ILE A 2 3.76 18.28 7.55
CA ILE A 2 3.34 18.05 8.94
C ILE A 2 1.91 18.55 9.22
N GLN A 3 1.58 19.79 8.84
CA GLN A 3 0.22 20.32 9.03
C GLN A 3 -0.86 19.43 8.40
N LYS A 4 -0.70 19.04 7.13
CA LYS A 4 -1.69 18.18 6.45
C LYS A 4 -1.88 16.82 7.13
N ARG A 5 -0.82 16.25 7.72
CA ARG A 5 -0.92 14.99 8.46
C ARG A 5 -1.68 15.13 9.78
N ILE A 6 -1.67 16.32 10.38
CA ILE A 6 -2.42 16.64 11.59
C ILE A 6 -3.89 16.90 11.22
N GLU A 7 -4.13 17.80 10.26
CA GLU A 7 -5.48 18.22 9.87
C GLU A 7 -6.31 17.11 9.23
N LEU A 8 -5.68 16.24 8.42
CA LEU A 8 -6.37 15.19 7.67
C LEU A 8 -6.13 13.80 8.29
N TRP A 9 -5.85 13.76 9.59
CA TRP A 9 -5.61 12.50 10.28
C TRP A 9 -6.90 11.66 10.32
N GLY A 10 -6.79 10.38 9.98
CA GLY A 10 -7.94 9.48 9.90
C GLY A 10 -8.73 9.56 8.58
N GLU A 11 -8.38 10.48 7.69
CA GLU A 11 -8.97 10.60 6.36
C GLU A 11 -8.07 9.96 5.27
N VAL A 12 -8.42 10.15 4.00
CA VAL A 12 -7.79 9.45 2.86
C VAL A 12 -6.42 10.04 2.45
N GLY A 13 -6.01 11.17 3.02
CA GLY A 13 -4.90 11.97 2.47
C GLY A 13 -3.51 11.31 2.51
N ARG A 14 -3.23 10.47 3.53
CA ARG A 14 -1.83 10.11 3.81
C ARG A 14 -1.19 9.19 2.77
N ILE A 15 -1.92 8.19 2.26
CA ILE A 15 -1.36 7.20 1.34
C ILE A 15 -1.03 7.82 -0.03
N PHE A 16 -1.89 8.72 -0.52
CA PHE A 16 -1.65 9.46 -1.76
C PHE A 16 -0.46 10.41 -1.64
N GLU A 17 -0.28 11.06 -0.50
CA GLU A 17 0.90 11.89 -0.27
C GLU A 17 2.20 11.09 -0.26
N ILE A 18 2.19 9.88 0.31
CA ILE A 18 3.35 8.99 0.30
C ILE A 18 3.75 8.64 -1.14
N LYS A 19 2.79 8.22 -1.97
CA LYS A 19 3.04 7.86 -3.37
C LYS A 19 3.48 9.06 -4.21
N ARG A 20 2.74 10.17 -4.19
CA ARG A 20 3.03 11.33 -5.06
C ARG A 20 4.37 12.01 -4.72
N LEU A 21 4.83 11.88 -3.48
CA LEU A 21 6.10 12.46 -3.02
C LEU A 21 7.24 11.42 -2.98
N LYS A 22 7.00 10.19 -3.46
CA LYS A 22 7.95 9.09 -3.44
C LYS A 22 8.57 8.87 -2.05
N GLN A 23 7.73 8.84 -1.03
CA GLN A 23 8.12 8.55 0.35
C GLN A 23 7.85 7.10 0.71
N GLY A 24 8.46 6.63 1.79
CA GLY A 24 8.08 5.40 2.49
C GLY A 24 7.59 5.67 3.91
N PHE A 25 7.21 4.61 4.61
CA PHE A 25 7.07 4.63 6.07
C PHE A 25 7.63 3.35 6.69
N ASN A 26 8.00 3.45 7.96
CA ASN A 26 8.43 2.33 8.77
C ASN A 26 7.67 2.38 10.11
N ARG A 27 7.15 1.24 10.56
CA ARG A 27 6.52 1.10 11.88
C ARG A 27 7.32 0.09 12.67
N VAL A 28 7.91 0.52 13.77
CA VAL A 28 8.79 -0.30 14.60
C VAL A 28 8.27 -0.41 16.03
N ALA A 29 8.52 -1.54 16.69
CA ALA A 29 7.96 -1.82 18.02
C ALA A 29 8.48 -0.84 19.09
N GLU A 30 9.71 -0.32 18.92
CA GLU A 30 10.34 0.68 19.78
C GLU A 30 9.58 2.01 19.80
N GLN A 31 8.78 2.28 18.76
CA GLN A 31 7.90 3.44 18.68
C GLN A 31 6.49 3.17 19.24
N GLY A 32 6.29 2.01 19.86
CA GLY A 32 5.02 1.61 20.49
C GLY A 32 4.01 0.99 19.53
N PHE A 33 4.40 0.66 18.29
CA PHE A 33 3.51 -0.07 17.37
C PHE A 33 3.40 -1.55 17.76
N GLU A 34 2.21 -2.12 17.60
CA GLU A 34 1.98 -3.54 17.83
C GLU A 34 2.76 -4.40 16.83
N VAL A 35 3.27 -5.56 17.27
CA VAL A 35 4.25 -6.36 16.51
C VAL A 35 3.67 -6.87 15.19
N ARG A 36 2.37 -7.17 15.09
CA ARG A 36 1.74 -7.56 13.82
C ARG A 36 1.54 -6.36 12.88
N ALA A 37 1.46 -5.15 13.43
CA ALA A 37 1.42 -3.90 12.68
C ALA A 37 2.80 -3.41 12.20
N VAL A 38 3.89 -4.10 12.57
CA VAL A 38 5.25 -3.83 12.09
C VAL A 38 5.34 -4.11 10.60
N THR A 39 5.94 -3.19 9.87
CA THR A 39 5.97 -3.13 8.41
C THR A 39 6.50 -4.38 7.72
N ALA A 40 7.30 -5.20 8.41
CA ALA A 40 7.73 -6.51 7.95
C ALA A 40 6.58 -7.48 7.61
N SER A 41 5.38 -7.30 8.18
CA SER A 41 4.22 -8.15 7.89
C SER A 41 3.49 -7.83 6.57
N VAL A 42 3.79 -6.67 5.96
CA VAL A 42 3.07 -6.13 4.78
C VAL A 42 3.97 -5.95 3.54
N GLY A 43 5.29 -6.15 3.68
CA GLY A 43 6.27 -6.00 2.61
C GLY A 43 7.11 -4.72 2.70
N ASN A 44 7.78 -4.34 1.60
CA ASN A 44 8.69 -3.19 1.57
C ASN A 44 7.97 -1.82 1.50
N THR A 45 7.49 -1.33 2.65
CA THR A 45 6.82 -0.02 2.78
C THR A 45 7.76 1.18 2.76
N GLN A 46 9.07 0.96 2.68
CA GLN A 46 10.05 2.03 2.61
C GLN A 46 10.35 2.44 1.16
N ASN A 47 10.18 1.53 0.21
CA ASN A 47 10.38 1.81 -1.20
C ASN A 47 9.08 2.31 -1.86
N PRO A 48 9.01 3.59 -2.29
CA PRO A 48 7.81 4.12 -2.96
C PRO A 48 7.48 3.45 -4.30
N GLU A 49 8.43 2.76 -4.92
CA GLU A 49 8.25 2.09 -6.22
C GLU A 49 7.80 0.62 -6.07
N SER A 50 7.70 0.11 -4.84
CA SER A 50 7.20 -1.26 -4.60
C SER A 50 5.75 -1.43 -5.08
N TYR A 51 5.39 -2.64 -5.48
CA TYR A 51 4.02 -2.94 -5.92
C TYR A 51 3.02 -3.06 -4.77
N ILE A 52 3.47 -3.19 -3.52
CA ILE A 52 2.59 -3.31 -2.34
C ILE A 52 1.63 -2.12 -2.12
N TRP A 53 1.92 -0.99 -2.75
CA TRP A 53 1.11 0.21 -2.68
C TRP A 53 -0.14 0.16 -3.57
N VAL A 54 -0.24 -0.85 -4.44
CA VAL A 54 -1.36 -1.06 -5.35
C VAL A 54 -2.10 -2.30 -4.86
N MET A 55 -3.40 -2.14 -4.58
CA MET A 55 -4.21 -3.28 -4.14
C MET A 55 -4.49 -4.23 -5.31
N PRO A 56 -4.63 -5.54 -5.03
CA PRO A 56 -5.11 -6.48 -6.04
C PRO A 56 -6.54 -6.12 -6.46
N ILE A 57 -6.82 -6.31 -7.74
CA ILE A 57 -8.18 -6.21 -8.28
C ILE A 57 -9.01 -7.33 -7.64
N PRO A 58 -10.24 -7.04 -7.14
CA PRO A 58 -11.07 -8.05 -6.50
C PRO A 58 -11.35 -9.25 -7.40
N GLN A 59 -11.29 -10.47 -6.85
CA GLN A 59 -11.50 -11.70 -7.61
C GLN A 59 -12.84 -11.72 -8.38
N LYS A 60 -13.88 -11.13 -7.77
CA LYS A 60 -15.22 -11.03 -8.38
C LYS A 60 -15.23 -10.29 -9.72
N GLU A 61 -14.28 -9.38 -9.95
CA GLU A 61 -14.16 -8.69 -11.25
C GLU A 61 -13.74 -9.68 -12.36
N PHE A 62 -12.81 -10.60 -12.08
CA PHE A 62 -12.39 -11.62 -13.04
C PHE A 62 -13.47 -12.70 -13.24
N ASP A 63 -14.18 -13.06 -12.16
CA ASP A 63 -15.27 -14.04 -12.25
C ASP A 63 -16.47 -13.50 -13.06
N GLY A 64 -16.67 -12.17 -13.06
CA GLY A 64 -17.83 -11.50 -13.64
C GLY A 64 -17.60 -10.82 -15.00
N ASN A 65 -16.35 -10.57 -15.40
CA ASN A 65 -16.03 -9.84 -16.63
C ASN A 65 -15.11 -10.67 -17.54
N SER A 66 -15.67 -11.18 -18.64
CA SER A 66 -14.92 -12.00 -19.62
C SER A 66 -13.84 -11.24 -20.39
N ALA A 67 -13.80 -9.91 -20.29
CA ALA A 67 -12.72 -9.10 -20.87
C ALA A 67 -11.45 -9.09 -20.00
N LEU A 68 -11.52 -9.56 -18.74
CA LEU A 68 -10.39 -9.60 -17.82
C LEU A 68 -9.80 -11.00 -17.73
N ASP A 69 -8.48 -11.11 -17.87
CA ASP A 69 -7.68 -12.32 -17.69
C ASP A 69 -6.85 -12.20 -16.41
N LEU A 70 -7.14 -13.06 -15.43
CA LEU A 70 -6.46 -13.05 -14.13
C LEU A 70 -4.94 -13.17 -14.23
N THR A 71 -4.43 -13.86 -15.25
CA THR A 71 -2.98 -14.10 -15.43
C THR A 71 -2.26 -12.92 -16.07
N LYS A 72 -2.99 -11.99 -16.69
CA LYS A 72 -2.41 -10.88 -17.46
C LYS A 72 -2.75 -9.51 -16.87
N ASP A 73 -3.96 -9.36 -16.36
CA ASP A 73 -4.53 -8.06 -16.01
C ASP A 73 -4.52 -7.79 -14.50
N GLN A 74 -4.19 -8.80 -13.69
CA GLN A 74 -4.06 -8.63 -12.25
C GLN A 74 -2.81 -7.82 -11.89
N ASN A 75 -2.94 -6.97 -10.87
CA ASN A 75 -1.80 -6.25 -10.30
C ASN A 75 -0.79 -7.25 -9.69
N PRO A 76 0.53 -6.97 -9.76
CA PRO A 76 1.54 -7.87 -9.20
C PRO A 76 1.28 -8.18 -7.72
N MET A 77 1.45 -9.45 -7.34
CA MET A 77 1.24 -9.94 -5.97
C MET A 77 2.50 -9.96 -5.11
N ASN A 78 3.67 -9.71 -5.72
CA ASN A 78 4.94 -9.54 -5.02
C ASN A 78 5.27 -8.05 -4.82
N ASP A 79 6.39 -7.74 -4.19
CA ASP A 79 6.85 -6.37 -3.94
C ASP A 79 7.58 -5.73 -5.13
N GLY A 80 8.07 -6.54 -6.07
CA GLY A 80 8.70 -6.09 -7.32
C GLY A 80 10.08 -5.44 -7.14
N VAL A 81 10.65 -5.47 -5.93
CA VAL A 81 11.91 -4.79 -5.55
C VAL A 81 12.73 -5.61 -4.56
#